data_AF-A0A562S2G9-F1
#
_entry.id   AF-A0A562S2G9-F1
#
_cell.length_a   1.000
_cell.length_b   1.000
_cell.length_c   1.000
_cell.angle_alpha   90.00
_cell.angle_beta   90.00
_cell.angle_gamma   90.00
#
_symmetry.space_group_name_H-M   'P 1'
#
loop_
_entity.id
_entity.type
_entity.pdbx_description
1 polymer ?
#
loop_
_entity_poly.entity_id
_entity_poly.type
_entity_poly.pdbx_seq_one_letter_code
_entity_poly.pdbx_strand_id
1 'polypeptide(L)'
;MPNIKTAISIEKPIFEKMDILAKDLKISRSQLFSMAAKEFIERHKNLELLKSINQAYEDTIEPDPTVTKMASRHYNLVKDQW
;
A
#
# COMPACT_ATOMS: atom_id res chain seq x y z
N MET A 1 20.69 6.65 -9.26
CA MET A 1 19.78 6.18 -10.33
C MET A 1 19.32 7.38 -11.13
N PRO A 2 19.07 7.24 -12.45
CA PRO A 2 18.55 8.33 -13.26
C PRO A 2 17.14 8.72 -12.81
N ASN A 3 16.85 10.02 -12.77
CA ASN A 3 15.53 10.54 -12.44
C ASN A 3 14.75 10.86 -13.72
N ILE A 4 13.48 10.50 -13.76
CA ILE A 4 12.56 10.82 -14.87
C ILE A 4 11.64 11.96 -14.43
N LYS A 5 11.47 12.97 -15.31
CA LYS A 5 10.47 14.03 -15.12
C LYS A 5 9.20 13.64 -15.87
N THR A 6 8.08 13.64 -15.16
CA THR A 6 6.77 13.37 -15.73
C THR A 6 5.76 14.39 -15.21
N ALA A 7 4.83 14.81 -16.07
CA ALA A 7 3.70 15.63 -15.67
C ALA A 7 2.50 14.71 -15.41
N ILE A 8 1.86 14.87 -14.25
CA ILE A 8 0.69 14.09 -13.85
C ILE A 8 -0.50 15.02 -13.59
N SER A 9 -1.69 14.58 -13.96
CA SER A 9 -2.94 15.22 -13.57
C SER A 9 -3.36 14.68 -12.21
N ILE A 10 -3.58 15.57 -11.24
CA ILE A 10 -4.04 15.22 -9.89
C ILE A 10 -5.08 16.25 -9.44
N GLU A 11 -5.94 15.84 -8.53
CA GLU A 11 -6.94 16.74 -7.95
C GLU A 11 -6.26 17.86 -7.15
N LYS A 12 -6.72 19.10 -7.37
CA LYS A 12 -6.17 20.29 -6.69
C LYS A 12 -6.14 20.14 -5.16
N PRO A 13 -7.18 19.63 -4.48
CA PRO A 13 -7.15 19.46 -3.02
C PRO A 13 -6.07 18.48 -2.55
N ILE A 14 -5.74 17.46 -3.34
CA ILE A 14 -4.68 16.49 -3.02
C ILE A 14 -3.32 17.18 -3.16
N PHE A 15 -3.10 17.90 -4.26
CA PHE A 15 -1.86 18.63 -4.49
C PHE A 15 -1.57 19.62 -3.36
N GLU A 16 -2.56 20.41 -2.94
CA GLU A 16 -2.41 21.40 -1.87
C GLU A 16 -2.03 20.75 -0.53
N LYS A 17 -2.70 19.64 -0.16
CA LYS A 17 -2.36 18.88 1.06
C LYS A 17 -0.94 18.33 1.01
N MET A 18 -0.52 17.79 -0.14
CA MET A 18 0.84 17.27 -0.30
C MET A 18 1.90 18.38 -0.28
N ASP A 19 1.61 19.56 -0.84
CA ASP A 19 2.53 20.71 -0.78
C ASP A 19 2.74 21.21 0.64
N ILE A 20 1.67 21.28 1.44
CA ILE A 20 1.75 21.62 2.87
C ILE A 20 2.58 20.57 3.61
N LEU A 21 2.28 19.28 3.43
CA LEU A 21 2.99 18.20 4.10
C LEU A 21 4.48 18.18 3.74
N ALA A 22 4.82 18.43 2.47
CA ALA A 22 6.23 18.48 2.04
C ALA A 22 6.99 19.61 2.74
N LYS A 23 6.34 20.78 2.91
CA LYS A 23 6.91 21.91 3.66
C LYS A 23 7.10 21.59 5.14
N ASP A 24 6.10 20.99 5.78
CA ASP A 24 6.15 20.61 7.20
C ASP A 24 7.27 19.61 7.47
N LEU A 25 7.44 18.63 6.57
CA LEU A 25 8.51 17.63 6.61
C LEU A 25 9.87 18.16 6.11
N LYS A 26 9.93 19.40 5.61
CA LYS A 26 11.12 20.05 5.04
C LYS A 26 11.78 19.25 3.92
N ILE A 27 10.97 18.63 3.06
CA ILE A 27 11.43 17.88 1.88
C ILE A 27 10.87 18.49 0.60
N SER A 28 11.49 18.15 -0.54
CA SER A 28 10.95 18.58 -1.83
C SER A 28 9.62 17.91 -2.13
N ARG A 29 8.72 18.61 -2.83
CA ARG A 29 7.47 18.02 -3.34
C ARG A 29 7.71 16.71 -4.08
N SER A 30 8.65 16.69 -5.03
CA SER A 30 8.98 15.50 -5.82
C SER A 30 9.44 14.33 -4.95
N GLN A 31 10.15 14.59 -3.86
CA GLN A 31 10.53 13.56 -2.90
C GLN A 31 9.31 13.01 -2.17
N LEU A 32 8.41 13.87 -1.67
CA LEU A 32 7.18 13.41 -1.02
C LEU A 32 6.32 12.55 -1.97
N PHE A 33 6.10 13.00 -3.21
CA PHE A 33 5.36 12.21 -4.21
C PHE A 33 6.05 10.87 -4.51
N SER A 34 7.39 10.85 -4.60
CA SER A 34 8.15 9.62 -4.82
C SER A 34 8.04 8.66 -3.64
N MET A 35 8.05 9.17 -2.40
CA MET A 35 7.86 8.38 -1.19
C MET A 35 6.46 7.76 -1.17
N ALA A 36 5.42 8.56 -1.42
CA ALA A 36 4.04 8.07 -1.47
C ALA A 36 3.85 7.00 -2.56
N ALA A 37 4.43 7.20 -3.75
CA ALA A 37 4.38 6.22 -4.83
C ALA A 37 5.09 4.92 -4.44
N LYS A 38 6.27 5.00 -3.83
CA LYS A 38 7.02 3.83 -3.36
C LYS A 38 6.21 3.05 -2.32
N GLU A 39 5.66 3.74 -1.34
CA GLU A 39 4.84 3.12 -0.30
C GLU A 39 3.63 2.42 -0.91
N PHE A 40 2.88 3.09 -1.79
CA PHE A 40 1.72 2.51 -2.47
C PHE A 40 2.08 1.23 -3.27
N ILE A 41 3.21 1.25 -3.97
CA ILE A 41 3.72 0.07 -4.72
C ILE A 41 4.04 -1.07 -3.76
N GLU A 42 4.74 -0.81 -2.65
CA GLU A 42 5.10 -1.86 -1.69
C GLU A 42 3.86 -2.48 -1.03
N ARG A 43 2.85 -1.68 -0.66
CA ARG A 43 1.57 -2.22 -0.15
C ARG A 43 0.91 -3.18 -1.14
N HIS A 44 0.90 -2.84 -2.43
CA HIS A 44 0.33 -3.72 -3.47
C HIS A 44 1.13 -5.00 -3.65
N LYS A 45 2.46 -4.94 -3.60
CA LYS A 45 3.30 -6.14 -3.64
C LYS A 45 3.03 -7.08 -2.46
N ASN A 46 2.87 -6.51 -1.26
CA ASN A 46 2.56 -7.29 -0.06
C ASN A 46 1.22 -8.02 -0.21
N LEU A 47 0.20 -7.35 -0.75
CA LEU A 47 -1.12 -7.96 -1.02
C LEU A 47 -1.02 -9.10 -2.04
N GLU A 48 -0.29 -8.92 -3.14
CA GLU A 48 -0.10 -9.98 -4.13
C GLU A 48 0.71 -11.16 -3.58
N LEU A 49 1.70 -10.91 -2.73
CA LEU A 49 2.45 -11.97 -2.04
C LEU A 49 1.53 -12.77 -1.11
N LEU A 50 0.71 -12.09 -0.29
CA LEU A 50 -0.25 -12.75 0.59
C LEU A 50 -1.23 -13.62 -0.22
N LYS A 51 -1.76 -13.09 -1.33
CA LYS A 51 -2.63 -13.84 -2.24
C LYS A 51 -1.94 -15.08 -2.80
N SER A 52 -0.69 -14.96 -3.22
CA SER A 52 0.11 -16.07 -3.75
C SER A 52 0.35 -17.17 -2.70
N ILE A 53 0.62 -16.77 -1.45
CA ILE A 53 0.75 -17.70 -0.32
C ILE A 53 -0.58 -18.43 -0.10
N ASN A 54 -1.69 -17.71 0.01
CA ASN A 54 -3.00 -18.33 0.24
C ASN A 54 -3.36 -19.33 -0.86
N GLN A 55 -3.11 -18.99 -2.13
CA GLN A 55 -3.36 -19.87 -3.26
C GLN A 55 -2.50 -21.15 -3.19
N ALA A 56 -1.24 -21.07 -2.74
CA ALA A 56 -0.37 -22.24 -2.63
C ALA A 56 -0.85 -23.26 -1.56
N TYR A 57 -1.60 -22.79 -0.54
CA TYR A 57 -2.12 -23.64 0.53
C TYR A 57 -3.58 -24.08 0.31
N GLU A 58 -4.26 -23.57 -0.70
CA GLU A 58 -5.69 -23.78 -0.94
C GLU A 58 -6.06 -25.26 -1.09
N ASP A 59 -5.19 -26.07 -1.70
CA ASP A 59 -5.41 -27.50 -1.94
C ASP A 59 -4.96 -28.43 -0.80
N THR A 60 -4.33 -27.88 0.24
CA THR A 60 -3.59 -28.68 1.24
C THR A 60 -4.30 -28.86 2.59
N ILE A 61 -5.35 -28.08 2.87
CA ILE A 61 -5.97 -28.01 4.19
C ILE A 61 -7.49 -27.91 4.01
N GLU A 62 -8.27 -28.84 4.59
CA GLU A 62 -9.69 -28.56 4.86
C GLU A 62 -9.75 -27.46 5.93
N PRO A 63 -10.20 -26.25 5.59
CA PRO A 63 -10.06 -25.11 6.49
C PRO A 63 -11.00 -25.27 7.68
N ASP A 64 -10.45 -25.30 8.89
CA ASP A 64 -11.24 -25.24 10.11
C ASP A 64 -12.12 -23.96 10.08
N PRO A 65 -13.45 -24.09 10.13
CA PRO A 65 -14.37 -22.95 10.01
C PRO A 65 -14.18 -21.89 11.10
N THR A 66 -13.61 -22.28 12.24
CA THR A 66 -13.22 -21.36 13.33
C THR A 66 -12.01 -20.51 12.94
N VAL A 67 -11.00 -21.13 12.34
CA VAL A 67 -9.78 -20.46 11.86
C VAL A 67 -10.09 -19.49 10.72
N THR A 68 -10.95 -19.88 9.78
CA THR A 68 -11.38 -19.00 8.66
C THR A 68 -12.10 -17.74 9.16
N LYS A 69 -12.98 -17.87 10.15
CA LYS A 69 -13.66 -16.71 10.78
C LYS A 69 -12.67 -15.78 11.50
N MET A 70 -11.67 -16.34 12.18
CA MET A 70 -10.64 -15.56 12.88
C MET A 70 -9.72 -14.84 11.89
N ALA A 71 -9.28 -15.52 10.84
CA ALA A 71 -8.40 -14.96 9.81
C ALA A 71 -9.04 -13.75 9.11
N SER A 72 -10.30 -13.84 8.69
CA SER A 72 -11.01 -12.73 8.05
C SER A 72 -11.20 -11.52 8.97
N ARG A 73 -11.47 -11.75 10.27
CA ARG A 73 -11.55 -10.67 11.26
C ARG A 73 -10.20 -10.01 11.48
N HIS A 74 -9.16 -10.82 11.60
CA HIS A 74 -7.80 -10.32 11.80
C HIS A 74 -7.31 -9.52 10.59
N TYR A 75 -7.50 -10.05 9.37
CA TYR A 75 -7.17 -9.34 8.13
C TYR A 75 -7.83 -7.96 8.07
N ASN A 76 -9.12 -7.86 8.38
CA ASN A 76 -9.83 -6.57 8.37
C ASN A 76 -9.30 -5.57 9.43
N LEU A 77 -8.68 -6.05 10.51
CA LEU A 77 -8.06 -5.19 11.52
C LEU A 77 -6.68 -4.69 11.10
N VAL A 78 -5.94 -5.48 10.31
CA VAL A 78 -4.54 -5.18 9.97
C VAL A 78 -4.32 -4.70 8.54
N LYS A 79 -5.30 -4.83 7.64
CA LYS A 79 -5.15 -4.49 6.21
C LYS A 79 -4.70 -3.05 5.93
N ASP A 80 -4.95 -2.12 6.86
CA ASP A 80 -4.58 -0.71 6.73
C ASP A 80 -3.22 -0.38 7.39
N GLN A 81 -2.54 -1.38 7.97
CA GLN A 81 -1.24 -1.27 8.65
C GLN A 81 -0.06 -1.71 7.77
N TRP A 82 -0.31 -2.20 6.55
CA TRP A 82 0.67 -2.87 5.67
C TRP A 82 0.67 -2.34 4.24
#